data_AF-A0A2D9HG60-F1
#
_entry.id   AF-A0A2D9HG60-F1
#
_cell.length_a   1.000
_cell.length_b   1.000
_cell.length_c   1.000
_cell.angle_alpha   90.00
_cell.angle_beta   90.00
_cell.angle_gamma   90.00
#
_symmetry.space_group_name_H-M   'P 1'
#
loop_
_entity.id
_entity.type
_entity.pdbx_description
1 polymer ?
#
loop_
_entity_poly.entity_id
_entity_poly.type
_entity_poly.pdbx_seq_one_letter_code
_entity_poly.pdbx_strand_id
1 'polypeptide(L)'
;MIGSKLCDALRQLNLEWDGMPIPITASVGLASLPESALAGRFTAGTGWTNLAHRLLELADDAMYQAKAQGRDGYARMADTGDVSNHPKIVALLQSMT
;
A
#
# COMPACT_ATOMS: atom_id res chain seq x y z
N MET A 1 -5.01 -3.59 14.02
CA MET A 1 -4.05 -3.78 12.90
C MET A 1 -2.87 -2.84 13.08
N ILE A 2 -1.75 -2.99 12.36
CA ILE A 2 -0.57 -2.12 12.55
C ILE A 2 -0.86 -0.63 12.25
N GLY A 3 -1.65 -0.34 11.22
CA GLY A 3 -2.02 1.04 10.86
C GLY A 3 -2.82 1.76 11.94
N SER A 4 -3.76 1.07 12.61
CA SER A 4 -4.53 1.67 13.71
C SER A 4 -3.64 2.01 14.91
N LYS A 5 -2.69 1.12 15.26
CA LYS A 5 -1.75 1.35 16.37
C LYS A 5 -0.87 2.57 16.15
N LEU A 6 -0.44 2.82 14.91
CA LEU A 6 0.34 4.00 14.54
C LEU A 6 -0.47 5.30 14.70
N CYS A 7 -1.73 5.30 14.24
CA CYS A 7 -2.61 6.46 14.40
C CYS A 7 -2.86 6.74 15.90
N ASP A 8 -3.17 5.70 16.68
CA ASP A 8 -3.42 5.84 18.12
C ASP A 8 -2.20 6.35 18.88
N ALA A 9 -1.00 5.86 18.54
CA ALA A 9 0.23 6.33 19.17
C ALA A 9 0.47 7.83 18.90
N LEU A 10 0.25 8.29 17.66
CA LEU A 10 0.41 9.71 17.31
C LEU A 10 -0.61 10.60 18.03
N ARG A 11 -1.86 10.16 18.14
CA ARG A 11 -2.91 10.89 18.90
C ARG A 11 -2.57 11.04 20.38
N GLN A 12 -1.82 10.09 20.94
CA GLN A 12 -1.42 10.11 22.35
C GLN A 12 -0.15 10.93 22.60
N LEU A 13 0.54 11.39 21.55
CA LEU A 13 1.71 12.26 21.71
C LEU A 13 1.27 13.63 22.20
N ASN A 14 1.81 14.04 23.34
CA ASN A 14 1.70 15.41 23.83
C ASN A 14 2.86 16.22 23.24
N LEU A 15 2.69 16.69 22.00
CA LEU A 15 3.67 17.54 21.33
C LEU A 15 3.39 18.99 21.66
N GLU A 16 4.44 19.74 21.96
CA GLU A 16 4.37 21.17 22.27
C GLU A 16 5.22 21.96 21.28
N TRP A 17 4.73 23.13 20.88
CA TRP A 17 5.49 24.13 20.14
C TRP A 17 5.32 25.46 20.87
N ASP A 18 6.43 26.08 21.26
CA ASP A 18 6.45 27.31 22.07
C ASP A 18 5.57 27.23 23.33
N GLY A 19 5.54 26.06 23.97
CA GLY A 19 4.76 25.80 25.19
C GLY A 19 3.26 25.65 24.97
N MET A 20 2.79 25.58 23.72
CA MET A 20 1.40 25.28 23.39
C MET A 20 1.25 23.84 22.88
N PRO A 21 0.27 23.06 23.36
CA PRO A 21 0.02 21.71 22.88
C PRO A 21 -0.48 21.74 21.44
N ILE A 22 0.15 20.94 20.57
CA ILE A 22 -0.27 20.73 19.18
C ILE A 22 -0.79 19.29 19.02
N PRO A 23 -2.09 19.11 18.75
CA PRO A 23 -2.60 17.80 18.39
C PRO A 23 -2.11 17.42 17.00
N ILE A 24 -1.36 16.31 16.90
CA ILE A 24 -0.90 15.76 15.62
C ILE A 24 -1.61 14.43 15.35
N THR A 25 -2.04 14.25 14.10
CA THR A 25 -2.61 13.00 13.58
C THR A 25 -1.93 12.63 12.27
N ALA A 26 -2.12 11.39 11.81
CA ALA A 26 -1.60 10.96 10.51
C ALA A 26 -2.61 10.11 9.73
N SER A 27 -2.44 10.13 8.41
CA SER A 27 -3.07 9.17 7.51
C SER A 27 -2.05 8.13 7.09
N VAL A 28 -2.35 6.85 7.29
CA VAL A 28 -1.39 5.76 7.08
C VAL A 28 -1.87 4.86 5.93
N GLY A 29 -1.07 4.78 4.86
CA GLY A 29 -1.28 3.81 3.79
C GLY A 29 -0.51 2.52 4.03
N LEU A 30 -1.15 1.37 3.83
CA LEU A 30 -0.53 0.06 3.96
C LEU A 30 -0.64 -0.70 2.65
N ALA A 31 0.49 -1.20 2.14
CA ALA A 31 0.54 -2.12 1.01
C ALA A 31 0.98 -3.52 1.47
N SER A 32 0.41 -4.55 0.87
CA SER A 32 0.85 -5.93 1.06
C SER A 32 0.67 -6.74 -0.21
N LEU A 33 1.64 -7.58 -0.54
CA LEU A 33 1.54 -8.55 -1.63
C LEU A 33 1.34 -9.96 -1.08
N PRO A 34 0.53 -10.80 -1.73
CA PRO A 34 0.50 -12.22 -1.42
C PRO A 34 1.82 -12.87 -1.82
N GLU A 35 2.24 -13.88 -1.06
CA GLU A 35 3.51 -14.61 -1.28
C GLU A 35 3.60 -15.20 -2.71
N SER A 36 2.47 -15.61 -3.28
CA SER A 36 2.38 -16.10 -4.67
C SER A 36 2.77 -15.04 -5.71
N ALA A 37 2.50 -13.75 -5.46
CA ALA A 37 2.90 -12.65 -6.35
C ALA A 37 4.42 -12.38 -6.28
N LEU A 38 5.06 -12.69 -5.15
CA LEU A 38 6.51 -12.63 -4.98
C LEU A 38 7.21 -13.76 -5.75
N ALA A 39 6.67 -14.97 -5.68
CA ALA A 39 7.25 -16.17 -6.32
C ALA A 39 7.26 -16.09 -7.85
N GLY A 40 6.18 -15.57 -8.46
CA GLY A 40 6.06 -15.46 -9.93
C GLY A 40 6.98 -14.42 -10.58
N ARG A 41 7.41 -13.40 -9.83
CA ARG A 41 8.27 -12.32 -10.34
C ARG A 41 9.76 -12.51 -10.04
N PHE A 42 10.11 -13.33 -9.04
CA PHE A 42 11.49 -13.71 -8.74
C PHE A 42 12.14 -14.51 -9.89
N THR A 43 11.35 -15.26 -10.67
CA THR A 43 11.85 -16.16 -11.74
C THR A 43 12.01 -15.49 -13.10
N ALA A 44 11.53 -14.26 -13.30
CA ALA A 44 11.54 -13.59 -14.61
C ALA A 44 12.83 -12.80 -14.91
N GLY A 45 13.79 -12.71 -13.99
CA GLY A 45 15.08 -12.03 -14.21
C GLY A 45 14.99 -10.50 -14.41
N THR A 46 13.79 -9.92 -14.38
CA THR A 46 13.54 -8.50 -14.63
C THR A 46 13.07 -7.79 -13.35
N GLY A 47 14.01 -7.24 -12.59
CA GLY A 47 13.78 -6.01 -11.83
C GLY A 47 13.01 -6.13 -10.51
N TRP A 48 13.75 -6.37 -9.43
CA TRP A 48 13.35 -6.01 -8.06
C TRP A 48 12.93 -4.53 -7.95
N THR A 49 13.46 -3.67 -8.82
CA THR A 49 13.10 -2.24 -8.94
C THR A 49 11.63 -1.99 -9.24
N ASN A 50 10.96 -2.83 -10.04
CA ASN A 50 9.54 -2.60 -10.38
C ASN A 50 8.60 -3.03 -9.25
N LEU A 51 8.95 -4.11 -8.53
CA LEU A 51 8.13 -4.61 -7.43
C LEU A 51 8.15 -3.68 -6.21
N ALA A 52 9.33 -3.21 -5.83
CA ALA A 52 9.48 -2.25 -4.74
C ALA A 52 8.76 -0.93 -5.07
N HIS A 53 8.88 -0.44 -6.31
CA HIS A 53 8.16 0.76 -6.76
C HIS A 53 6.65 0.55 -6.73
N ARG A 54 6.15 -0.58 -7.22
CA ARG A 54 4.71 -0.90 -7.21
C ARG A 54 4.13 -0.99 -5.80
N LEU A 55 4.89 -1.56 -4.86
CA LEU A 55 4.50 -1.59 -3.44
C LEU A 55 4.36 -0.17 -2.85
N LEU A 56 5.27 0.73 -3.21
CA LEU A 56 5.21 2.12 -2.78
C LEU A 56 4.01 2.86 -3.41
N GLU A 57 3.74 2.67 -4.69
CA GLU A 57 2.54 3.21 -5.35
C GLU A 57 1.26 2.75 -4.65
N LEU A 58 1.12 1.45 -4.36
CA LEU A 58 -0.04 0.92 -3.65
C LEU A 58 -0.17 1.49 -2.23
N ALA A 59 0.95 1.75 -1.56
CA ALA A 59 0.95 2.35 -0.23
C ALA A 59 0.55 3.84 -0.31
N ASP A 60 0.98 4.55 -1.34
CA ASP A 60 0.62 5.95 -1.59
C ASP A 60 -0.87 6.10 -1.90
N ASP A 61 -1.42 5.24 -2.78
CA ASP A 61 -2.85 5.20 -3.10
C ASP A 61 -3.68 4.92 -1.83
N ALA A 62 -3.25 3.97 -0.99
CA ALA A 62 -3.92 3.67 0.27
C ALA A 62 -3.86 4.88 1.23
N MET A 63 -2.72 5.56 1.32
CA MET A 63 -2.61 6.79 2.11
C MET A 63 -3.55 7.88 1.56
N TYR A 64 -3.64 8.02 0.24
CA TYR A 64 -4.52 8.97 -0.40
C TYR A 64 -5.99 8.68 -0.08
N GLN A 65 -6.39 7.41 -0.11
CA GLN A 65 -7.72 6.96 0.31
C GLN A 65 -8.00 7.31 1.78
N ALA A 66 -7.05 7.06 2.69
CA ALA A 66 -7.19 7.42 4.09
C ALA A 66 -7.37 8.94 4.29
N LYS A 67 -6.68 9.76 3.49
CA LYS A 67 -6.89 11.22 3.47
C LYS A 67 -8.28 11.60 2.97
N ALA A 68 -8.76 10.97 1.90
CA ALA A 68 -10.07 11.23 1.31
C ALA A 68 -11.23 10.85 2.26
N GLN A 69 -11.01 9.88 3.16
CA GLN A 69 -11.98 9.43 4.17
C GLN A 69 -12.06 10.33 5.42
N GLY A 70 -11.38 11.48 5.43
CA GLY A 70 -11.41 12.42 6.55
C GLY A 70 -10.08 12.55 7.32
N ARG A 71 -9.00 11.93 6.82
CA ARG A 71 -7.68 11.85 7.49
C ARG A 71 -7.73 11.03 8.78
N ASP A 72 -6.69 11.16 9.62
CA ASP A 72 -6.56 10.51 10.93
C ASP A 72 -7.05 9.06 10.97
N GLY A 73 -6.46 8.24 10.09
CA GLY A 73 -6.97 6.91 9.80
C GLY A 73 -6.00 6.14 8.93
N TYR A 74 -6.36 4.90 8.63
CA TYR A 74 -5.54 4.04 7.79
C TYR A 74 -6.40 3.38 6.72
N ALA A 75 -5.79 3.14 5.57
CA ALA A 75 -6.35 2.26 4.56
C ALA A 75 -5.29 1.24 4.13
N ARG A 76 -5.77 0.15 3.54
CA ARG A 76 -4.91 -0.92 3.05
C ARG A 76 -5.27 -1.20 1.61
N MET A 77 -4.26 -1.25 0.75
CA MET A 77 -4.38 -1.81 -0.58
C MET A 77 -3.61 -3.12 -0.65
N ALA A 78 -4.29 -4.14 -1.13
CA ALA A 78 -3.66 -5.34 -1.64
C ALA A 78 -3.56 -5.19 -3.15
N ASP A 79 -2.54 -5.78 -3.75
CA ASP A 79 -2.52 -6.00 -5.19
C ASP A 79 -3.72 -6.89 -5.55
N THR A 80 -4.79 -6.27 -6.01
CA THR A 80 -5.88 -6.95 -6.70
C THR A 80 -5.34 -7.19 -8.09
N GLY A 81 -4.61 -8.30 -8.23
CA GLY A 81 -3.76 -8.55 -9.39
C GLY A 81 -4.42 -8.14 -10.70
N ASP A 82 -3.90 -7.07 -11.31
CA ASP A 82 -4.19 -6.80 -12.70
C ASP A 82 -3.30 -7.71 -13.55
N VAL A 83 -3.68 -8.99 -13.56
CA VAL A 83 -3.10 -10.02 -14.40
C VAL A 83 -3.64 -9.96 -15.84
N SER A 84 -4.57 -9.04 -16.13
CA SER A 84 -5.20 -8.93 -17.45
C SER A 84 -4.24 -8.48 -18.56
N ASN A 85 -3.10 -7.89 -18.22
CA ASN A 85 -2.08 -7.43 -19.18
C ASN A 85 -0.79 -8.25 -19.20
N HIS A 86 -0.71 -9.37 -18.46
CA HIS A 86 0.49 -10.22 -18.51
C HIS A 86 0.51 -11.03 -19.83
N PRO A 87 1.57 -10.95 -20.66
CA PRO A 87 1.59 -11.57 -22.00
C PRO A 87 1.25 -13.07 -22.01
N LYS A 88 1.66 -13.80 -20.96
CA LYS A 88 1.35 -15.24 -20.81
C LYS A 88 -0.11 -15.52 -20.44
N ILE A 89 -0.79 -14.60 -19.77
CA ILE A 89 -2.20 -14.76 -19.36
C ILE A 89 -3.11 -14.31 -20.50
N VAL A 90 -2.74 -13.24 -21.22
CA VAL A 90 -3.39 -12.85 -22.48
C VAL A 90 -3.31 -13.99 -23.50
N ALA A 91 -2.14 -14.62 -23.67
CA ALA A 91 -1.98 -15.77 -24.56
C ALA A 91 -2.81 -17.00 -24.12
N LEU A 92 -2.91 -17.26 -22.81
CA LEU A 92 -3.72 -18.34 -22.27
C LEU A 92 -5.22 -18.10 -22.51
N LEU A 93 -5.70 -16.88 -22.25
CA LEU A 93 -7.10 -16.49 -22.48
C LEU A 93 -7.48 -16.52 -23.98
N GLN A 94 -6.55 -16.16 -24.86
CA GLN A 94 -6.72 -16.25 -26.32
C GLN A 94 -6.71 -17.69 -26.84
N SER A 95 -6.10 -18.64 -26.12
CA SER A 95 -6.09 -20.07 -26.48
C SER A 95 -7.34 -20.84 -26.05
N MET A 96 -8.23 -20.21 -25.28
CA MET A 96 -9.46 -20.82 -24.74
C MET A 96 -10.73 -20.39 -25.50
N THR A 97 -10.58 -19.60 -26.56
CA THR A 97 -11.59 -19.28 -27.59
C THR A 97 -11.28 -20.00 -28.88
#